data_AF-A0A8J4BGR6-F1
#
_entry.id   AF-A0A8J4BGR6-F1
#
_cell.length_a   1.000
_cell.length_b   1.000
_cell.length_c   1.000
_cell.angle_alpha   90.00
_cell.angle_beta   90.00
_cell.angle_gamma   90.00
#
_symmetry.space_group_name_H-M   'P 1'
#
loop_
_entity.id
_entity.type
_entity.pdbx_description
1 polymer ?
#
loop_
_entity_poly.entity_id
_entity_poly.type
_entity_poly.pdbx_seq_one_letter_code
_entity_poly.pdbx_strand_id
1 'polypeptide(L)'
;KNNCIITVEYILLDQLFTCPVSTLRHTSFLMHHRLAQAQALVPLDTSTAPSTSYRIACTFIRDNRLHVQRCNLLYRSKPEVRTMLQAAQQPFDVNSYNTERLRLDEQARDGMRAQLARDEVSERSLPGSVAGAWKWALRKQIWDFMEANDIARFPRPVHHRIPNFVNADIAAQRLADLPEFRSAQMVKVNPDTPQKMVRQLVLIRGKVLLTPQPRLRTGFFSRLSRSSFPPEDLNEACTSAGVAKYGEPLSLDTKIKVDLIVVGSSCVDPASGARLGKGEGFAELEYGILRWMGAIDENTLVVTTVHDCQVLEPGTIDVNKMLEHDVPVDVIVTPTQVIRTNTTLPKPSGILWHKLSPQKLGQIRVLQQLKERIEREMGSKLPTGPDETLPPLAARGKPPGGRGRGGGVGSGGGGSGSRRTGGGGGSGRAQRGIGGRSGPQ
;
A
#
# COMPACT_ATOMS: atom_id res chain seq x y z
N LYS A 1 38.72 -28.87 -28.88
CA LYS A 1 38.98 -27.41 -28.95
C LYS A 1 37.63 -26.72 -28.99
N ASN A 2 37.43 -25.74 -28.11
CA ASN A 2 36.19 -25.04 -27.77
C ASN A 2 35.38 -25.71 -26.65
N ASN A 3 35.87 -25.52 -25.42
CA ASN A 3 35.08 -25.58 -24.20
C ASN A 3 33.98 -24.52 -24.29
N CYS A 4 32.77 -24.93 -24.62
CA CYS A 4 31.60 -24.04 -24.55
C CYS A 4 31.13 -24.04 -23.09
N ILE A 5 31.54 -23.01 -22.33
CA ILE A 5 30.96 -22.72 -21.02
C ILE A 5 29.68 -21.91 -21.30
N ILE A 6 28.52 -22.54 -21.15
CA ILE A 6 27.24 -21.85 -21.22
C ILE A 6 26.96 -21.29 -19.83
N THR A 7 27.19 -19.98 -19.67
CA THR A 7 26.78 -19.25 -18.47
C THR A 7 25.31 -18.87 -18.63
N VAL A 8 24.41 -19.58 -17.95
CA VAL A 8 23.00 -19.18 -17.88
C VAL A 8 22.80 -18.41 -16.58
N GLU A 9 22.63 -17.09 -16.68
CA GLU A 9 22.27 -16.26 -15.54
C GLU A 9 20.78 -16.44 -15.22
N TYR A 10 20.47 -17.25 -14.21
CA TYR A 10 19.14 -17.31 -13.61
C TYR A 10 19.08 -16.41 -12.38
N ILE A 11 18.19 -15.42 -12.42
CA ILE A 11 17.71 -14.72 -11.24
C ILE A 11 16.63 -15.61 -10.62
N LEU A 12 16.90 -16.15 -9.42
CA LEU A 12 15.91 -16.87 -8.62
C LEU A 12 14.82 -15.89 -8.20
N LEU A 13 13.66 -15.98 -8.85
CA LEU A 13 12.37 -15.77 -8.20
C LEU A 13 11.62 -17.08 -8.41
N ASP A 14 11.28 -17.73 -7.29
CA ASP A 14 10.49 -18.95 -7.24
C ASP A 14 9.34 -18.91 -8.24
N GLN A 15 9.44 -19.66 -9.34
CA GLN A 15 8.35 -20.35 -10.03
C GLN A 15 8.94 -21.45 -10.92
N LEU A 16 8.56 -22.69 -10.65
CA LEU A 16 8.64 -23.79 -11.61
C LEU A 16 7.77 -23.43 -12.83
N PHE A 17 8.31 -22.76 -13.85
CA PHE A 17 7.69 -22.77 -15.19
C PHE A 17 8.70 -22.65 -16.33
N THR A 18 8.42 -23.44 -17.35
CA THR A 18 9.01 -23.48 -18.69
C THR A 18 9.12 -22.08 -19.32
N CYS A 19 10.29 -21.69 -19.79
CA CYS A 19 10.49 -20.45 -20.55
C CYS A 19 10.38 -20.72 -22.07
N PRO A 20 9.58 -19.97 -22.85
CA PRO A 20 9.73 -19.90 -24.30
C PRO A 20 10.98 -19.11 -24.65
N VAL A 21 11.80 -19.62 -25.57
CA VAL A 21 13.05 -18.98 -26.01
C VAL A 21 12.72 -17.85 -26.99
N SER A 22 12.72 -16.60 -26.52
CA SER A 22 12.71 -15.43 -27.42
C SER A 22 13.60 -14.27 -26.98
N THR A 23 14.56 -14.47 -26.08
CA THR A 23 15.47 -13.40 -25.65
C THR A 23 16.93 -13.87 -25.59
N LEU A 24 17.50 -14.12 -26.78
CA LEU A 24 18.94 -14.15 -27.00
C LEU A 24 19.23 -13.32 -28.25
N ARG A 25 19.69 -12.08 -28.06
CA ARG A 25 20.25 -11.28 -29.16
C ARG A 25 21.78 -11.34 -29.11
N HIS A 26 22.32 -11.55 -30.32
CA HIS A 26 23.73 -11.50 -30.75
C HIS A 26 24.64 -12.69 -30.41
N THR A 27 24.55 -13.72 -31.25
CA THR A 27 25.66 -14.09 -32.16
C THR A 27 25.07 -14.88 -33.34
N SER A 28 25.50 -14.53 -34.56
CA SER A 28 24.97 -14.99 -35.84
C SER A 28 25.14 -16.50 -36.04
N PHE A 29 24.06 -17.23 -36.35
CA PHE A 29 24.02 -18.29 -37.37
C PHE A 29 22.56 -18.76 -37.55
N LEU A 30 22.01 -18.56 -38.75
CA LEU A 30 20.73 -19.14 -39.18
C LEU A 30 20.86 -20.67 -39.27
N MET A 31 20.05 -21.43 -38.53
CA MET A 31 19.53 -22.73 -38.98
C MET A 31 18.22 -23.07 -38.25
N HIS A 32 17.18 -23.35 -39.03
CA HIS A 32 15.90 -23.87 -38.56
C HIS A 32 16.05 -25.26 -37.94
N HIS A 33 15.75 -25.47 -36.66
CA HIS A 33 15.45 -26.82 -36.14
C HIS A 33 14.48 -26.82 -34.94
N ARG A 34 13.58 -27.81 -34.97
CA ARG A 34 12.49 -28.09 -34.01
C ARG A 34 13.02 -28.59 -32.66
N LEU A 35 12.35 -28.13 -31.60
CA LEU A 35 12.18 -28.69 -30.23
C LEU A 35 13.22 -29.70 -29.72
N ALA A 36 14.02 -29.28 -28.72
CA ALA A 36 14.74 -30.17 -27.82
C ALA A 36 14.18 -30.01 -26.39
N GLN A 37 13.67 -31.10 -25.81
CA GLN A 37 13.32 -31.17 -24.38
C GLN A 37 14.58 -31.53 -23.57
N ALA A 38 14.89 -30.73 -22.55
CA ALA A 38 15.93 -31.05 -21.57
C ALA A 38 15.27 -31.75 -20.36
N GLN A 39 15.71 -32.96 -20.02
CA GLN A 39 15.37 -33.62 -18.76
C GLN A 39 16.54 -33.51 -17.79
N ALA A 40 16.30 -32.91 -16.62
CA ALA A 40 17.26 -32.90 -15.52
C ALA A 40 17.20 -34.24 -14.77
N LEU A 41 18.30 -34.98 -14.73
CA LEU A 41 18.41 -36.24 -14.01
C LEU A 41 19.17 -36.01 -12.69
N VAL A 42 18.42 -36.05 -11.59
CA VAL A 42 18.78 -36.27 -10.16
C VAL A 42 19.96 -35.46 -9.59
N PRO A 43 19.79 -34.74 -8.46
CA PRO A 43 20.92 -34.09 -7.77
C PRO A 43 21.92 -35.12 -7.27
N LEU A 44 23.19 -34.96 -7.66
CA LEU A 44 24.32 -35.66 -7.04
C LEU A 44 24.68 -34.89 -5.77
N ASP A 45 24.23 -35.40 -4.62
CA ASP A 45 24.70 -35.09 -3.27
C ASP A 45 24.50 -33.64 -2.77
N THR A 46 23.48 -33.43 -1.93
CA THR A 46 23.23 -32.18 -1.22
C THR A 46 23.78 -32.25 0.20
N SER A 47 25.11 -32.28 0.34
CA SER A 47 25.76 -32.01 1.62
C SER A 47 26.78 -30.87 1.50
N THR A 48 26.40 -29.70 2.01
CA THR A 48 27.28 -28.59 2.45
C THR A 48 28.28 -27.94 1.47
N ALA A 49 28.25 -28.23 0.16
CA ALA A 49 29.18 -27.61 -0.78
C ALA A 49 28.67 -26.26 -1.37
N PRO A 50 29.53 -25.23 -1.56
CA PRO A 50 29.17 -23.89 -2.06
C PRO A 50 28.85 -23.82 -3.57
N SER A 51 28.74 -24.97 -4.23
CA SER A 51 28.32 -25.09 -5.62
C SER A 51 27.60 -26.41 -5.86
N THR A 52 26.44 -26.37 -6.49
CA THR A 52 25.71 -27.58 -6.89
C THR A 52 26.06 -27.89 -8.34
N SER A 53 26.58 -29.09 -8.61
CA SER A 53 26.88 -29.54 -9.98
C SER A 53 25.76 -30.44 -10.50
N TYR A 54 25.14 -30.05 -11.61
CA TYR A 54 24.13 -30.87 -12.30
C TYR A 54 24.74 -31.51 -13.54
N ARG A 55 24.50 -32.81 -13.75
CA ARG A 55 24.77 -33.45 -15.04
C ARG A 55 23.55 -33.29 -15.94
N ILE A 56 23.74 -32.61 -17.06
CA ILE A 56 22.68 -32.44 -18.05
C ILE A 56 23.11 -33.18 -19.31
N ALA A 57 22.22 -34.01 -19.84
CA ALA A 57 22.37 -34.63 -21.14
C ALA A 57 21.49 -33.86 -22.13
N CYS A 58 22.12 -33.20 -23.11
CA CYS A 58 21.42 -32.57 -24.21
C CYS A 58 21.39 -33.55 -25.39
N THR A 59 20.19 -33.89 -25.83
CA THR A 59 19.99 -34.79 -26.97
C THR A 59 19.58 -33.95 -28.18
N PHE A 60 20.27 -34.11 -29.30
CA PHE A 60 19.96 -33.41 -30.54
C PHE A 60 20.17 -34.32 -31.74
N ILE A 61 19.44 -34.07 -32.83
CA ILE A 61 19.54 -34.84 -34.06
C ILE A 61 20.38 -34.05 -35.05
N ARG A 62 21.42 -34.67 -35.60
CA ARG A 62 22.26 -34.13 -36.68
C ARG A 62 22.44 -35.21 -37.72
N ASP A 63 22.30 -34.87 -39.00
CA ASP A 63 22.44 -35.80 -40.12
C ASP A 63 21.58 -37.08 -39.98
N ASN A 64 20.33 -36.91 -39.51
CA ASN A 64 19.38 -37.99 -39.23
C ASN A 64 19.85 -39.03 -38.20
N ARG A 65 20.86 -38.70 -37.38
CA ARG A 65 21.35 -39.52 -36.27
C ARG A 65 21.16 -38.79 -34.94
N LEU A 66 20.81 -39.55 -33.90
CA LEU A 66 20.63 -39.04 -32.55
C LEU A 66 21.99 -38.90 -31.86
N HIS A 67 22.32 -37.70 -31.41
CA HIS A 67 23.53 -37.40 -30.64
C HIS A 67 23.18 -37.00 -29.22
N VAL A 68 23.89 -37.54 -28.24
CA VAL A 68 23.77 -37.18 -26.82
C VAL A 68 25.07 -36.53 -26.38
N GLN A 69 25.00 -35.26 -25.99
CA GLN A 69 26.12 -34.54 -25.40
C GLN A 69 25.88 -34.33 -23.90
N ARG A 70 26.80 -34.83 -23.08
CA ARG A 70 26.74 -34.69 -21.62
C ARG A 70 27.60 -33.50 -21.20
N CYS A 71 27.01 -32.59 -20.43
CA CYS A 71 27.68 -31.41 -19.88
C CYS A 71 27.50 -31.36 -18.36
N ASN A 72 28.50 -30.82 -17.67
CA ASN A 72 28.40 -30.50 -16.24
C ASN A 72 28.02 -29.02 -16.10
N LEU A 73 26.87 -28.73 -15.51
CA LEU A 73 26.45 -27.38 -15.15
C LEU A 73 26.91 -27.09 -13.73
N LEU A 74 27.70 -26.03 -13.54
CA LEU A 74 28.24 -25.65 -12.23
C LEU A 74 27.49 -24.42 -11.73
N TYR A 75 26.58 -24.60 -10.77
CA TYR A 75 25.85 -23.49 -10.14
C TYR A 75 26.70 -22.87 -9.04
N ARG A 76 27.06 -21.58 -9.17
CA ARG A 76 27.69 -20.79 -8.10
C ARG A 76 26.71 -19.71 -7.66
N SER A 77 26.28 -19.74 -6.40
CA SER A 77 25.46 -18.67 -5.83
C SER A 77 26.26 -17.36 -5.81
N LYS A 78 25.71 -16.27 -6.38
CA LYS A 78 26.33 -14.93 -6.27
C LYS A 78 26.41 -14.52 -4.79
N PRO A 79 27.44 -13.78 -4.36
CA PRO A 79 27.53 -13.26 -2.99
C PRO A 79 26.28 -12.49 -2.56
N GLU A 80 25.64 -11.74 -3.47
CA GLU A 80 24.40 -11.02 -3.17
C GLU A 80 23.24 -11.97 -2.81
N VAL A 81 23.13 -13.10 -3.49
CA VAL A 81 22.11 -14.13 -3.22
C VAL A 81 22.36 -14.77 -1.85
N ARG A 82 23.63 -14.97 -1.47
CA ARG A 82 24.01 -15.50 -0.15
C ARG A 82 23.65 -14.52 0.97
N THR A 83 23.91 -13.23 0.77
CA THR A 83 23.53 -12.16 1.70
C THR A 83 22.01 -12.04 1.81
N MET A 84 21.27 -12.17 0.70
CA MET A 84 19.81 -12.17 0.71
C MET A 84 19.23 -13.39 1.44
N LEU A 85 19.81 -14.57 1.25
CA LEU A 85 19.42 -15.79 1.98
C LEU A 85 19.73 -15.68 3.48
N GLN A 86 20.87 -15.11 3.86
CA GLN A 86 21.22 -14.85 5.26
C GLN A 86 20.33 -13.78 5.90
N ALA A 87 19.92 -12.76 5.15
CA ALA A 87 18.96 -11.76 5.61
C ALA A 87 17.54 -12.34 5.74
N ALA A 88 17.15 -13.27 4.86
CA ALA A 88 15.87 -13.98 4.95
C ALA A 88 15.80 -14.99 6.12
N GLN A 89 16.96 -15.38 6.69
CA GLN A 89 17.06 -16.27 7.85
C GLN A 89 17.04 -15.53 9.19
N GLN A 90 17.05 -14.19 9.21
CA GLN A 90 16.91 -13.43 10.45
C GLN A 90 15.45 -13.50 10.94
N PRO A 91 15.21 -13.78 12.23
CA PRO A 91 13.86 -13.79 12.78
C PRO A 91 13.21 -12.40 12.63
N PHE A 92 11.93 -12.37 12.29
CA PHE A 92 11.18 -11.11 12.14
C PHE A 92 11.15 -10.36 13.48
N ASP A 93 11.78 -9.19 13.51
CA ASP A 93 11.79 -8.31 14.69
C ASP A 93 10.50 -7.46 14.74
N VAL A 94 9.53 -7.96 15.52
CA VAL A 94 8.25 -7.31 15.78
C VAL A 94 8.42 -5.91 16.40
N ASN A 95 9.43 -5.72 17.25
CA ASN A 95 9.64 -4.46 17.97
C ASN A 95 10.18 -3.37 17.03
N SER A 96 11.19 -3.70 16.23
CA SER A 96 11.72 -2.82 15.19
C SER A 96 10.61 -2.45 14.19
N TYR A 97 9.85 -3.44 13.70
CA TYR A 97 8.75 -3.19 12.78
C TYR A 97 7.70 -2.24 13.36
N ASN A 98 7.26 -2.49 14.60
CA ASN A 98 6.26 -1.65 15.25
C ASN A 98 6.78 -0.23 15.51
N THR A 99 8.04 -0.09 15.90
CA THR A 99 8.67 1.22 16.15
C THR A 99 8.67 2.06 14.87
N GLU A 100 9.15 1.51 13.76
CA GLU A 100 9.19 2.22 12.48
C GLU A 100 7.78 2.53 11.96
N ARG A 101 6.85 1.57 12.05
CA ARG A 101 5.45 1.78 11.66
C ARG A 101 4.81 2.92 12.46
N LEU A 102 4.94 2.90 13.78
CA LEU A 102 4.36 3.92 14.67
C LEU A 102 4.96 5.30 14.39
N ARG A 103 6.28 5.39 14.18
CA ARG A 103 6.96 6.63 13.79
C ARG A 103 6.40 7.19 12.49
N LEU A 104 6.25 6.35 11.46
CA LEU A 104 5.71 6.79 10.18
C LEU A 104 4.20 7.09 10.21
N ASP A 105 3.45 6.46 11.13
CA ASP A 105 2.04 6.77 11.37
C ASP A 105 1.86 8.09 12.12
N GLU A 106 2.78 8.42 13.01
CA GLU A 106 2.84 9.71 13.71
C GLU A 106 3.12 10.87 12.77
N GLN A 107 4.20 10.78 11.98
CA GLN A 107 4.54 11.82 10.99
C GLN A 107 3.38 12.13 10.04
N ALA A 108 2.63 11.10 9.63
CA ALA A 108 1.46 11.27 8.81
C ALA A 108 0.31 12.01 9.51
N ARG A 109 0.07 11.70 10.79
CA ARG A 109 -0.96 12.37 11.60
C ARG A 109 -0.59 13.83 11.81
N ASP A 110 0.68 14.13 12.07
CA ASP A 110 1.17 15.50 12.24
C ASP A 110 1.03 16.28 10.93
N GLY A 111 1.37 15.66 9.80
CA GLY A 111 1.17 16.24 8.48
C GLY A 111 -0.29 16.52 8.17
N MET A 112 -1.20 15.60 8.52
CA MET A 112 -2.65 15.80 8.38
C MET A 112 -3.10 16.98 9.25
N ARG A 113 -2.70 17.01 10.52
CA ARG A 113 -3.04 18.11 11.44
C ARG A 113 -2.54 19.46 10.93
N ALA A 114 -1.33 19.52 10.39
CA ALA A 114 -0.76 20.75 9.83
C ALA A 114 -1.50 21.21 8.56
N GLN A 115 -1.85 20.29 7.66
CA GLN A 115 -2.67 20.61 6.48
C GLN A 115 -4.03 21.16 6.90
N LEU A 116 -4.66 20.53 7.89
CA LEU A 116 -5.96 20.93 8.39
C LEU A 116 -5.94 22.31 9.06
N ALA A 117 -4.90 22.62 9.83
CA ALA A 117 -4.75 23.96 10.40
C ALA A 117 -4.65 25.03 9.30
N ARG A 118 -4.06 24.71 8.13
CA ARG A 118 -4.07 25.61 6.96
C ARG A 118 -5.46 25.68 6.32
N ASP A 119 -6.08 24.53 6.10
CA ASP A 119 -7.41 24.43 5.48
C ASP A 119 -8.47 25.17 6.31
N GLU A 120 -8.45 25.07 7.65
CA GLU A 120 -9.34 25.82 8.54
C GLU A 120 -9.13 27.34 8.41
N VAL A 121 -7.89 27.81 8.28
CA VAL A 121 -7.60 29.24 8.07
C VAL A 121 -8.13 29.70 6.72
N SER A 122 -7.93 28.89 5.67
CA SER A 122 -8.45 29.14 4.33
C SER A 122 -9.98 29.16 4.31
N GLU A 123 -10.64 28.20 4.94
CA GLU A 123 -12.11 28.09 4.99
C GLU A 123 -12.74 29.22 5.82
N ARG A 124 -12.10 29.65 6.93
CA ARG A 124 -12.55 30.84 7.69
C ARG A 124 -12.43 32.12 6.89
N SER A 125 -11.41 32.21 6.03
CA SER A 125 -11.15 33.38 5.19
C SER A 125 -12.02 33.39 3.93
N LEU A 126 -12.31 32.20 3.37
CA LEU A 126 -13.08 31.97 2.15
C LEU A 126 -13.90 30.67 2.30
N PRO A 127 -15.12 30.73 2.85
CA PRO A 127 -15.98 29.55 3.01
C PRO A 127 -16.28 28.87 1.66
N GLY A 128 -16.13 27.54 1.61
CA GLY A 128 -16.29 26.70 0.43
C GLY A 128 -15.04 26.59 -0.45
N SER A 129 -13.93 27.23 -0.09
CA SER A 129 -12.71 27.26 -0.92
C SER A 129 -11.88 25.99 -0.82
N VAL A 130 -12.04 25.19 0.24
CA VAL A 130 -11.25 23.97 0.43
C VAL A 130 -12.08 22.72 0.12
N ALA A 131 -11.72 22.04 -0.96
CA ALA A 131 -12.30 20.75 -1.33
C ALA A 131 -12.16 19.75 -0.18
N GLY A 132 -13.28 19.30 0.38
CA GLY A 132 -13.32 18.31 1.45
C GLY A 132 -13.29 18.87 2.88
N ALA A 133 -13.31 20.19 3.09
CA ALA A 133 -13.43 20.79 4.43
C ALA A 133 -14.67 20.29 5.19
N TRP A 134 -15.80 20.15 4.49
CA TRP A 134 -17.03 19.60 5.05
C TRP A 134 -16.86 18.15 5.55
N LYS A 135 -16.10 17.31 4.84
CA LYS A 135 -15.80 15.93 5.28
C LYS A 135 -15.02 15.95 6.58
N TRP A 136 -14.12 16.90 6.72
CA TRP A 136 -13.34 17.05 7.93
C TRP A 136 -14.16 17.56 9.12
N ALA A 137 -15.02 18.55 8.92
CA ALA A 137 -15.89 19.07 9.97
C ALA A 137 -16.73 17.96 10.61
N LEU A 138 -17.33 17.09 9.79
CA LEU A 138 -18.08 15.92 10.28
C LEU A 138 -17.21 14.92 11.03
N ARG A 139 -15.99 14.61 10.52
CA ARG A 139 -15.06 13.73 11.23
C ARG A 139 -14.71 14.30 12.61
N LYS A 140 -14.34 15.58 12.67
CA LYS A 140 -13.95 16.24 13.92
C LYS A 140 -15.11 16.26 14.90
N GLN A 141 -16.32 16.61 14.46
CA GLN A 141 -17.51 16.58 15.32
C GLN A 141 -17.68 15.21 15.99
N ILE A 142 -17.57 14.12 15.24
CA ILE A 142 -17.69 12.77 15.78
C ILE A 142 -16.51 12.39 16.67
N TRP A 143 -15.28 12.73 16.28
CA TRP A 143 -14.10 12.48 17.11
C TRP A 143 -14.18 13.21 18.45
N ASP A 144 -14.52 14.49 18.45
CA ASP A 144 -14.69 15.31 19.65
C ASP A 144 -15.80 14.74 20.54
N PHE A 145 -16.94 14.36 19.95
CA PHE A 145 -18.05 13.75 20.68
C PHE A 145 -17.63 12.43 21.34
N MET A 146 -16.92 11.56 20.63
CA MET A 146 -16.47 10.27 21.17
C MET A 146 -15.45 10.42 22.31
N GLU A 147 -14.54 11.40 22.21
CA GLU A 147 -13.58 11.72 23.26
C GLU A 147 -14.25 12.32 24.50
N ALA A 148 -15.19 13.25 24.31
CA ALA A 148 -15.89 13.94 25.38
C ALA A 148 -16.85 13.02 26.17
N ASN A 149 -17.39 11.98 25.53
CA ASN A 149 -18.36 11.06 26.13
C ASN A 149 -17.76 9.69 26.52
N ASP A 150 -16.42 9.57 26.54
CA ASP A 150 -15.67 8.34 26.87
C ASP A 150 -16.10 7.08 26.08
N ILE A 151 -16.59 7.30 24.87
CA ILE A 151 -16.92 6.23 23.90
C ILE A 151 -15.63 5.71 23.27
N ALA A 152 -14.65 6.60 23.08
CA ALA A 152 -13.37 6.30 22.45
C ALA A 152 -12.53 5.31 23.29
N ARG A 153 -12.06 4.24 22.64
CA ARG A 153 -11.09 3.28 23.21
C ARG A 153 -9.70 3.51 22.67
N PHE A 154 -8.68 3.02 23.37
CA PHE A 154 -7.29 3.10 22.92
C PHE A 154 -7.13 2.47 21.51
N PRO A 155 -6.36 3.07 20.59
CA PRO A 155 -5.50 4.25 20.75
C PRO A 155 -6.27 5.58 20.77
N ARG A 156 -5.98 6.41 21.79
CA ARG A 156 -6.48 7.78 21.95
C ARG A 156 -5.36 8.82 21.72
N PRO A 157 -5.68 10.04 21.27
CA PRO A 157 -6.99 10.46 20.79
C PRO A 157 -7.35 9.81 19.44
N VAL A 158 -8.64 9.70 19.14
CA VAL A 158 -9.17 9.10 17.90
C VAL A 158 -9.05 10.01 16.67
N HIS A 159 -8.68 11.28 16.86
CA HIS A 159 -8.45 12.23 15.76
C HIS A 159 -7.45 11.68 14.75
N HIS A 160 -7.78 11.81 13.47
CA HIS A 160 -7.01 11.31 12.32
C HIS A 160 -6.88 9.78 12.27
N ARG A 161 -7.75 9.05 12.97
CA ARG A 161 -7.85 7.58 12.95
C ARG A 161 -9.28 7.17 12.62
N ILE A 162 -9.45 5.90 12.25
CA ILE A 162 -10.74 5.25 12.39
C ILE A 162 -10.96 5.04 13.90
N PRO A 163 -12.01 5.63 14.51
CA PRO A 163 -12.19 5.60 15.95
C PRO A 163 -12.33 4.18 16.47
N ASN A 164 -11.58 3.83 17.51
CA ASN A 164 -11.89 2.64 18.29
C ASN A 164 -12.93 3.00 19.34
N PHE A 165 -13.87 2.10 19.64
CA PHE A 165 -15.04 2.40 20.44
C PHE A 165 -15.42 1.28 21.41
N VAL A 166 -16.13 1.64 22.48
CA VAL A 166 -16.76 0.69 23.40
C VAL A 166 -17.68 -0.27 22.63
N ASN A 167 -17.67 -1.56 22.98
CA ASN A 167 -18.51 -2.58 22.34
C ASN A 167 -18.22 -2.84 20.85
N ALA A 168 -17.03 -2.49 20.35
CA ALA A 168 -16.61 -2.82 18.97
C ALA A 168 -16.60 -4.34 18.69
N ASP A 169 -16.37 -5.15 19.72
CA ASP A 169 -16.49 -6.61 19.69
C ASP A 169 -17.94 -7.07 19.45
N ILE A 170 -18.93 -6.41 20.07
CA ILE A 170 -20.36 -6.71 19.85
C ILE A 170 -20.76 -6.37 18.40
N ALA A 171 -20.31 -5.23 17.87
CA ALA A 171 -20.52 -4.88 16.47
C ALA A 171 -19.86 -5.90 15.52
N ALA A 172 -18.64 -6.36 15.84
CA ALA A 172 -17.95 -7.39 15.06
C ALA A 172 -18.70 -8.73 15.10
N GLN A 173 -19.24 -9.13 16.25
CA GLN A 173 -20.02 -10.36 16.37
C GLN A 173 -21.32 -10.28 15.56
N ARG A 174 -22.06 -9.15 15.62
CA ARG A 174 -23.24 -8.95 14.76
C ARG A 174 -22.91 -9.03 13.27
N LEU A 175 -21.78 -8.46 12.85
CA LEU A 175 -21.31 -8.60 11.46
C LEU A 175 -21.08 -10.07 11.12
N ALA A 176 -20.48 -10.84 12.02
CA ALA A 176 -20.23 -12.27 11.80
C ALA A 176 -21.52 -13.12 11.77
N ASP A 177 -22.63 -12.61 12.30
CA ASP A 177 -23.93 -13.25 12.24
C ASP A 177 -24.71 -12.98 10.96
N LEU A 178 -24.25 -12.04 10.12
CA LEU A 178 -24.83 -11.79 8.80
C LEU A 178 -24.73 -13.04 7.90
N PRO A 179 -25.77 -13.37 7.13
CA PRO A 179 -25.72 -14.49 6.20
C PRO A 179 -24.60 -14.35 5.17
N GLU A 180 -24.32 -13.13 4.70
CA GLU A 180 -23.25 -12.84 3.72
C GLU A 180 -21.87 -13.09 4.30
N PHE A 181 -21.65 -12.76 5.57
CA PHE A 181 -20.40 -13.10 6.26
C PHE A 181 -20.28 -14.61 6.43
N ARG A 182 -21.37 -15.29 6.84
CA ARG A 182 -21.37 -16.74 7.02
C ARG A 182 -21.03 -17.47 5.72
N SER A 183 -21.56 -17.04 4.58
CA SER A 183 -21.26 -17.62 3.26
C SER A 183 -19.89 -17.25 2.69
N ALA A 184 -19.35 -16.07 3.01
CA ALA A 184 -18.08 -15.59 2.46
C ALA A 184 -16.91 -16.54 2.77
N GLN A 185 -16.04 -16.76 1.78
CA GLN A 185 -14.83 -17.57 1.92
C GLN A 185 -13.59 -16.68 2.10
N MET A 186 -13.53 -15.56 1.39
CA MET A 186 -12.48 -14.56 1.52
C MET A 186 -13.08 -13.21 1.91
N VAL A 187 -12.60 -12.66 3.03
CA VAL A 187 -13.07 -11.37 3.55
C VAL A 187 -11.91 -10.40 3.60
N LYS A 188 -12.04 -9.26 2.93
CA LYS A 188 -11.09 -8.16 3.06
C LYS A 188 -11.44 -7.34 4.29
N VAL A 189 -10.48 -7.13 5.20
CA VAL A 189 -10.68 -6.29 6.39
C VAL A 189 -9.52 -5.31 6.51
N ASN A 190 -9.82 -4.02 6.69
CA ASN A 190 -8.80 -3.01 6.95
C ASN A 190 -8.01 -3.31 8.24
N PRO A 191 -6.77 -2.81 8.38
CA PRO A 191 -5.92 -3.07 9.54
C PRO A 191 -6.24 -2.18 10.75
N ASP A 192 -7.31 -1.39 10.69
CA ASP A 192 -7.70 -0.45 11.75
C ASP A 192 -8.02 -1.18 13.06
N THR A 193 -7.69 -0.56 14.19
CA THR A 193 -7.87 -1.12 15.54
C THR A 193 -9.30 -1.59 15.84
N PRO A 194 -10.38 -0.82 15.57
CA PRO A 194 -11.76 -1.27 15.85
C PRO A 194 -12.15 -2.56 15.13
N GLN A 195 -11.43 -2.93 14.06
CA GLN A 195 -11.76 -4.09 13.25
C GLN A 195 -10.91 -5.32 13.59
N LYS A 196 -10.10 -5.26 14.66
CA LYS A 196 -9.30 -6.41 15.10
C LYS A 196 -10.17 -7.64 15.37
N MET A 197 -11.31 -7.47 16.05
CA MET A 197 -12.22 -8.58 16.33
C MET A 197 -12.84 -9.15 15.04
N VAL A 198 -13.13 -8.31 14.05
CA VAL A 198 -13.62 -8.80 12.74
C VAL A 198 -12.55 -9.70 12.08
N ARG A 199 -11.28 -9.29 12.09
CA ARG A 199 -10.16 -10.12 11.58
C ARG A 199 -10.04 -11.45 12.32
N GLN A 200 -10.23 -11.44 13.64
CA GLN A 200 -10.25 -12.67 14.44
C GLN A 200 -11.39 -13.59 14.04
N LEU A 201 -12.61 -13.05 13.90
CA LEU A 201 -13.79 -13.83 13.51
C LEU A 201 -13.64 -14.43 12.11
N VAL A 202 -13.02 -13.72 11.16
CA VAL A 202 -12.69 -14.28 9.84
C VAL A 202 -11.83 -15.54 10.00
N LEU A 203 -10.73 -15.45 10.76
CA LEU A 203 -9.79 -16.57 10.94
C LEU A 203 -10.35 -17.71 11.79
N ILE A 204 -11.09 -17.41 12.87
CA ILE A 204 -11.76 -18.41 13.73
C ILE A 204 -12.78 -19.21 12.92
N ARG A 205 -13.49 -18.56 11.99
CA ARG A 205 -14.49 -19.21 11.14
C ARG A 205 -13.89 -19.91 9.91
N GLY A 206 -12.57 -20.12 9.89
CA GLY A 206 -11.88 -20.86 8.83
C GLY A 206 -11.84 -20.16 7.48
N LYS A 207 -12.12 -18.84 7.44
CA LYS A 207 -12.12 -18.04 6.21
C LYS A 207 -10.72 -17.51 5.92
N VAL A 208 -10.51 -17.05 4.69
CA VAL A 208 -9.28 -16.34 4.30
C VAL A 208 -9.44 -14.85 4.62
N LEU A 209 -8.56 -14.34 5.48
CA LEU A 209 -8.43 -12.92 5.74
C LEU A 209 -7.53 -12.30 4.68
N LEU A 210 -8.07 -11.32 3.95
CA LEU A 210 -7.28 -10.43 3.10
C LEU A 210 -7.13 -9.09 3.81
N THR A 211 -5.91 -8.59 3.99
CA THR A 211 -5.70 -7.32 4.69
C THR A 211 -4.59 -6.51 4.03
N PRO A 212 -4.79 -5.20 3.80
CA PRO A 212 -3.80 -4.37 3.13
C PRO A 212 -2.63 -4.13 4.09
N GLN A 213 -1.42 -4.03 3.53
CA GLN A 213 -0.30 -3.60 4.33
C GLN A 213 -0.47 -2.11 4.71
N PRO A 214 -0.05 -1.68 5.92
CA PRO A 214 -0.25 -0.31 6.36
C PRO A 214 0.17 0.72 5.30
N ARG A 215 -0.80 1.51 4.84
CA ARG A 215 -0.64 2.60 3.87
C ARG A 215 -0.04 2.18 2.52
N LEU A 216 -0.10 0.89 2.16
CA LEU A 216 0.44 0.34 0.91
C LEU A 216 1.94 0.64 0.67
N ARG A 217 2.71 0.88 1.74
CA ARG A 217 4.12 1.31 1.66
C ARG A 217 5.10 0.17 1.42
N THR A 218 4.87 -0.97 2.07
CA THR A 218 5.78 -2.12 2.10
C THR A 218 5.27 -3.30 1.27
N GLY A 219 4.02 -3.24 0.81
CA GLY A 219 3.37 -4.30 0.05
C GLY A 219 1.92 -3.95 -0.28
N PHE A 220 1.26 -4.84 -1.00
CA PHE A 220 -0.09 -4.66 -1.50
C PHE A 220 -1.12 -5.18 -0.47
N PHE A 221 -1.52 -6.44 -0.57
CA PHE A 221 -2.28 -7.15 0.46
C PHE A 221 -1.47 -8.34 0.97
N SER A 222 -1.80 -8.80 2.16
CA SER A 222 -1.41 -10.13 2.63
C SER A 222 -2.66 -10.97 2.89
N ARG A 223 -2.58 -12.26 2.58
CA ARG A 223 -3.61 -13.23 2.96
C ARG A 223 -3.15 -14.05 4.15
N LEU A 224 -4.08 -14.31 5.06
CA LEU A 224 -3.91 -15.18 6.21
C LEU A 224 -5.07 -16.15 6.28
N SER A 225 -4.79 -17.37 6.70
CA SER A 225 -5.78 -18.37 7.07
C SER A 225 -5.41 -18.93 8.45
N ARG A 226 -6.28 -19.77 9.01
CA ARG A 226 -6.04 -20.33 10.34
C ARG A 226 -4.76 -21.17 10.43
N SER A 227 -4.30 -21.74 9.32
CA SER A 227 -3.05 -22.53 9.22
C SER A 227 -1.79 -21.68 8.99
N SER A 228 -1.92 -20.35 8.84
CA SER A 228 -0.78 -19.46 8.60
C SER A 228 0.06 -19.17 9.85
N PHE A 229 -0.44 -19.51 11.06
CA PHE A 229 0.20 -19.17 12.33
C PHE A 229 -0.19 -20.18 13.44
N PRO A 230 0.61 -20.29 14.52
CA PRO A 230 0.28 -21.13 15.68
C PRO A 230 -1.03 -20.73 16.36
N PRO A 231 -1.85 -21.67 16.88
CA PRO A 231 -3.11 -21.36 17.56
C PRO A 231 -3.12 -20.22 18.58
N GLU A 232 -2.09 -20.17 19.41
CA GLU A 232 -1.84 -19.20 20.46
C GLU A 232 -1.64 -17.76 19.93
N ASP A 233 -1.23 -17.63 18.66
CA ASP A 233 -0.85 -16.35 18.05
C ASP A 233 -1.98 -15.65 17.31
N LEU A 234 -3.23 -16.13 17.43
CA LEU A 234 -4.40 -15.52 16.77
C LEU A 234 -4.51 -14.00 17.02
N ASN A 235 -4.23 -13.58 18.26
CA ASN A 235 -4.25 -12.17 18.64
C ASN A 235 -3.17 -11.35 17.91
N GLU A 236 -1.97 -11.92 17.75
CA GLU A 236 -0.84 -11.31 17.06
C GLU A 236 -1.13 -11.24 15.56
N ALA A 237 -1.59 -12.34 14.95
CA ALA A 237 -1.93 -12.46 13.53
C ALA A 237 -2.96 -11.43 13.05
N CYS A 238 -3.80 -10.90 13.96
CA CYS A 238 -4.77 -9.85 13.66
C CYS A 238 -4.23 -8.42 13.84
N THR A 239 -2.94 -8.25 14.10
CA THR A 239 -2.24 -6.94 14.15
C THR A 239 -1.44 -6.70 12.87
N SER A 240 -1.07 -5.46 12.58
CA SER A 240 -0.22 -5.15 11.43
C SER A 240 1.12 -5.90 11.46
N ALA A 241 1.71 -6.09 12.65
CA ALA A 241 2.95 -6.83 12.81
C ALA A 241 2.77 -8.32 12.55
N GLY A 242 1.72 -8.94 13.10
CA GLY A 242 1.45 -10.36 12.84
C GLY A 242 1.07 -10.64 11.40
N VAL A 243 0.36 -9.71 10.73
CA VAL A 243 0.13 -9.79 9.28
C VAL A 243 1.45 -9.74 8.51
N ALA A 244 2.39 -8.88 8.89
CA ALA A 244 3.70 -8.82 8.25
C ALA A 244 4.55 -10.07 8.52
N LYS A 245 4.38 -10.69 9.69
CA LYS A 245 5.11 -11.90 10.14
C LYS A 245 4.56 -13.20 9.52
N TYR A 246 3.24 -13.37 9.51
CA TYR A 246 2.57 -14.62 9.15
C TYR A 246 1.83 -14.55 7.81
N GLY A 247 1.57 -13.35 7.30
CA GLY A 247 0.80 -13.15 6.08
C GLY A 247 1.61 -13.43 4.83
N GLU A 248 0.99 -14.15 3.90
CA GLU A 248 1.53 -14.34 2.55
C GLU A 248 1.24 -13.09 1.72
N PRO A 249 2.25 -12.35 1.23
CA PRO A 249 2.04 -11.19 0.38
C PRO A 249 1.44 -11.58 -0.97
N LEU A 250 0.45 -10.83 -1.44
CA LEU A 250 -0.15 -11.03 -2.76
C LEU A 250 0.61 -10.27 -3.84
N SER A 251 0.79 -10.94 -4.97
CA SER A 251 1.17 -10.29 -6.24
C SER A 251 -0.07 -9.72 -6.94
N LEU A 252 0.14 -8.72 -7.80
CA LEU A 252 -0.89 -8.14 -8.67
C LEU A 252 -1.48 -9.14 -9.67
N ASP A 253 -0.74 -10.20 -10.01
CA ASP A 253 -1.18 -11.24 -10.93
C ASP A 253 -1.98 -12.36 -10.23
N THR A 254 -2.06 -12.33 -8.90
CA THR A 254 -2.77 -13.35 -8.12
C THR A 254 -4.25 -13.31 -8.45
N LYS A 255 -4.81 -14.45 -8.91
CA LYS A 255 -6.24 -14.60 -9.15
C LYS A 255 -6.94 -15.00 -7.86
N ILE A 256 -7.74 -14.09 -7.33
CA ILE A 256 -8.54 -14.26 -6.12
C ILE A 256 -9.94 -13.71 -6.37
N LYS A 257 -10.89 -14.10 -5.51
CA LYS A 257 -12.21 -13.48 -5.39
C LYS A 257 -12.40 -13.08 -3.94
N VAL A 258 -12.76 -11.82 -3.70
CA VAL A 258 -13.13 -11.32 -2.37
C VAL A 258 -14.65 -11.26 -2.30
N ASP A 259 -15.24 -11.96 -1.34
CA ASP A 259 -16.69 -12.07 -1.23
C ASP A 259 -17.31 -10.91 -0.43
N LEU A 260 -16.53 -10.33 0.48
CA LEU A 260 -16.97 -9.31 1.42
C LEU A 260 -15.83 -8.34 1.75
N ILE A 261 -16.12 -7.05 1.75
CA ILE A 261 -15.18 -5.98 2.11
C ILE A 261 -15.67 -5.34 3.41
N VAL A 262 -14.80 -5.28 4.41
CA VAL A 262 -15.02 -4.56 5.66
C VAL A 262 -14.11 -3.32 5.69
N VAL A 263 -14.72 -2.14 5.62
CA VAL A 263 -14.05 -0.83 5.58
C VAL A 263 -14.21 -0.08 6.89
N GLY A 264 -13.15 0.62 7.32
CA GLY A 264 -13.21 1.48 8.51
C GLY A 264 -13.81 2.85 8.18
N SER A 265 -14.69 3.35 9.04
CA SER A 265 -15.39 4.63 8.86
C SER A 265 -15.29 5.51 10.11
N SER A 266 -15.16 6.82 9.92
CA SER A 266 -15.33 7.82 10.98
C SER A 266 -16.80 8.14 11.20
N CYS A 267 -17.59 8.27 10.13
CA CYS A 267 -19.03 8.42 10.19
C CYS A 267 -19.71 7.93 8.91
N VAL A 268 -20.99 7.60 9.02
CA VAL A 268 -21.80 7.03 7.93
C VAL A 268 -23.21 7.59 7.94
N ASP A 269 -23.81 7.66 6.76
CA ASP A 269 -25.20 8.03 6.55
C ASP A 269 -26.04 6.76 6.30
N PRO A 270 -27.07 6.49 7.12
CA PRO A 270 -27.82 5.25 7.05
C PRO A 270 -28.76 5.15 5.84
N ALA A 271 -29.21 6.28 5.29
CA ALA A 271 -30.18 6.30 4.19
C ALA A 271 -29.51 6.18 2.81
N SER A 272 -28.35 6.80 2.65
CA SER A 272 -27.59 6.81 1.39
C SER A 272 -26.46 5.79 1.34
N GLY A 273 -25.98 5.31 2.49
CA GLY A 273 -24.75 4.53 2.59
C GLY A 273 -23.48 5.33 2.32
N ALA A 274 -23.57 6.66 2.22
CA ALA A 274 -22.39 7.50 2.15
C ALA A 274 -21.55 7.34 3.42
N ARG A 275 -20.22 7.30 3.28
CA ARG A 275 -19.30 7.17 4.41
C ARG A 275 -18.11 8.10 4.30
N LEU A 276 -17.61 8.51 5.45
CA LEU A 276 -16.34 9.23 5.56
C LEU A 276 -15.34 8.38 6.33
N GLY A 277 -14.26 7.97 5.69
CA GLY A 277 -13.10 7.37 6.37
C GLY A 277 -12.24 8.42 7.09
N LYS A 278 -11.04 8.07 7.53
CA LYS A 278 -10.09 8.99 8.21
C LYS A 278 -9.52 10.13 7.36
N GLY A 279 -9.72 10.09 6.03
CA GLY A 279 -9.36 11.18 5.10
C GLY A 279 -8.09 10.99 4.28
N GLU A 280 -7.42 9.83 4.37
CA GLU A 280 -6.19 9.59 3.61
C GLU A 280 -6.39 8.91 2.23
N GLY A 281 -7.62 8.49 1.89
CA GLY A 281 -7.94 7.88 0.58
C GLY A 281 -7.42 6.45 0.36
N PHE A 282 -6.79 5.81 1.36
CA PHE A 282 -6.20 4.48 1.19
C PHE A 282 -7.25 3.39 0.97
N ALA A 283 -8.40 3.45 1.64
CA ALA A 283 -9.46 2.44 1.49
C ALA A 283 -10.05 2.48 0.06
N GLU A 284 -10.17 3.68 -0.51
CA GLU A 284 -10.64 3.91 -1.87
C GLU A 284 -9.62 3.39 -2.90
N LEU A 285 -8.32 3.60 -2.67
CA LEU A 285 -7.25 3.04 -3.51
C LEU A 285 -7.21 1.50 -3.43
N GLU A 286 -7.32 0.95 -2.23
CA GLU A 286 -7.41 -0.50 -2.02
C GLU A 286 -8.58 -1.12 -2.80
N TYR A 287 -9.75 -0.48 -2.75
CA TYR A 287 -10.92 -0.89 -3.53
C TYR A 287 -10.64 -0.81 -5.04
N GLY A 288 -10.10 0.31 -5.52
CA GLY A 288 -9.77 0.51 -6.93
C GLY A 288 -8.78 -0.52 -7.47
N ILE A 289 -7.77 -0.90 -6.69
CA ILE A 289 -6.82 -1.94 -7.11
C ILE A 289 -7.48 -3.32 -7.14
N LEU A 290 -8.32 -3.67 -6.16
CA LEU A 290 -9.06 -4.93 -6.18
C LEU A 290 -10.03 -5.01 -7.39
N ARG A 291 -10.69 -3.89 -7.74
CA ARG A 291 -11.50 -3.80 -8.98
C ARG A 291 -10.66 -4.03 -10.22
N TRP A 292 -9.49 -3.40 -10.31
CA TRP A 292 -8.57 -3.57 -11.44
C TRP A 292 -8.09 -5.03 -11.59
N MET A 293 -7.84 -5.72 -10.47
CA MET A 293 -7.44 -7.13 -10.49
C MET A 293 -8.57 -8.09 -10.94
N GLY A 294 -9.82 -7.60 -11.00
CA GLY A 294 -11.00 -8.44 -11.14
C GLY A 294 -11.28 -9.28 -9.88
N ALA A 295 -10.71 -8.90 -8.73
CA ALA A 295 -10.92 -9.60 -7.46
C ALA A 295 -12.28 -9.27 -6.83
N ILE A 296 -12.85 -8.11 -7.20
CA ILE A 296 -14.17 -7.63 -6.78
C ILE A 296 -14.91 -7.00 -7.96
N ASP A 297 -16.23 -6.90 -7.81
CA ASP A 297 -17.16 -6.26 -8.72
C ASP A 297 -18.06 -5.22 -8.03
N GLU A 298 -18.90 -4.54 -8.80
CA GLU A 298 -19.88 -3.57 -8.30
C GLU A 298 -20.91 -4.20 -7.34
N ASN A 299 -21.10 -5.52 -7.41
CA ASN A 299 -22.02 -6.26 -6.56
C ASN A 299 -21.34 -6.75 -5.26
N THR A 300 -20.02 -6.63 -5.15
CA THR A 300 -19.28 -7.06 -3.97
C THR A 300 -19.69 -6.23 -2.76
N LEU A 301 -20.13 -6.90 -1.70
CA LEU A 301 -20.72 -6.27 -0.52
C LEU A 301 -19.64 -5.52 0.29
N VAL A 302 -19.93 -4.26 0.62
CA VAL A 302 -19.11 -3.37 1.44
C VAL A 302 -19.82 -3.12 2.76
N VAL A 303 -19.19 -3.52 3.86
CA VAL A 303 -19.73 -3.44 5.21
C VAL A 303 -18.82 -2.58 6.09
N THR A 304 -19.40 -1.88 7.04
CA THR A 304 -18.65 -1.15 8.06
C THR A 304 -19.15 -1.52 9.45
N THR A 305 -18.23 -1.56 10.41
CA THR A 305 -18.53 -1.66 11.85
C THR A 305 -18.22 -0.31 12.50
N VAL A 306 -19.20 0.30 13.15
CA VAL A 306 -19.08 1.61 13.79
C VAL A 306 -19.88 1.66 15.10
N HIS A 307 -19.59 2.62 15.96
CA HIS A 307 -20.45 2.92 17.11
C HIS A 307 -21.75 3.60 16.64
N ASP A 308 -22.82 3.50 17.42
CA ASP A 308 -24.12 4.11 17.12
C ASP A 308 -24.01 5.64 16.87
N CYS A 309 -23.20 6.34 17.65
CA CYS A 309 -22.97 7.79 17.48
C CYS A 309 -22.25 8.17 16.17
N GLN A 310 -21.66 7.21 15.46
CA GLN A 310 -21.02 7.44 14.17
C GLN A 310 -22.02 7.27 13.01
N VAL A 311 -23.21 6.75 13.28
CA VAL A 311 -24.34 6.75 12.35
C VAL A 311 -25.02 8.11 12.46
N LEU A 312 -24.96 8.89 11.40
CA LEU A 312 -25.48 10.25 11.36
C LEU A 312 -26.98 10.25 11.07
N GLU A 313 -27.63 11.38 11.32
CA GLU A 313 -29.00 11.58 10.85
C GLU A 313 -29.05 11.50 9.31
N PRO A 314 -30.09 10.86 8.74
CA PRO A 314 -30.26 10.77 7.29
C PRO A 314 -30.13 12.12 6.58
N GLY A 315 -29.28 12.17 5.54
CA GLY A 315 -29.03 13.37 4.75
C GLY A 315 -27.95 14.30 5.30
N THR A 316 -27.33 13.96 6.44
CA THR A 316 -26.21 14.75 6.99
C THR A 316 -25.00 14.75 6.05
N ILE A 317 -24.75 13.61 5.38
CA ILE A 317 -23.76 13.55 4.30
C ILE A 317 -24.45 13.92 3.00
N ASP A 318 -24.16 15.11 2.49
CA ASP A 318 -24.62 15.57 1.18
C ASP A 318 -23.99 14.72 0.07
N VAL A 319 -24.79 13.81 -0.50
CA VAL A 319 -24.36 12.87 -1.54
C VAL A 319 -23.85 13.58 -2.80
N ASN A 320 -24.30 14.80 -3.08
CA ASN A 320 -23.85 15.54 -4.27
C ASN A 320 -22.41 16.07 -4.11
N LYS A 321 -21.90 16.11 -2.89
CA LYS A 321 -20.52 16.49 -2.57
C LYS A 321 -19.59 15.28 -2.44
N MET A 322 -20.13 14.07 -2.56
CA MET A 322 -19.33 12.85 -2.62
C MET A 322 -18.55 12.82 -3.93
N LEU A 323 -17.35 12.27 -3.86
CA LEU A 323 -16.42 12.17 -4.97
C LEU A 323 -16.56 10.81 -5.63
N GLU A 324 -16.22 10.74 -6.92
CA GLU A 324 -16.31 9.51 -7.74
C GLU A 324 -15.54 8.31 -7.15
N HIS A 325 -14.50 8.57 -6.37
CA HIS A 325 -13.71 7.51 -5.71
C HIS A 325 -14.23 7.13 -4.32
N ASP A 326 -15.18 7.86 -3.73
CA ASP A 326 -15.70 7.52 -2.41
C ASP A 326 -16.51 6.21 -2.51
N VAL A 327 -16.10 5.20 -1.76
CA VAL A 327 -16.76 3.89 -1.76
C VAL A 327 -17.92 3.90 -0.76
N PRO A 328 -19.19 3.78 -1.18
CA PRO A 328 -20.33 3.68 -0.27
C PRO A 328 -20.34 2.33 0.48
N VAL A 329 -21.16 2.25 1.54
CA VAL A 329 -21.39 1.02 2.30
C VAL A 329 -22.80 0.49 2.05
N ASP A 330 -22.90 -0.82 1.86
CA ASP A 330 -24.16 -1.53 1.67
C ASP A 330 -24.80 -1.90 3.02
N VAL A 331 -23.98 -2.17 4.03
CA VAL A 331 -24.42 -2.55 5.38
C VAL A 331 -23.61 -1.80 6.45
N ILE A 332 -24.32 -1.21 7.40
CA ILE A 332 -23.76 -0.59 8.60
C ILE A 332 -24.11 -1.48 9.78
N VAL A 333 -23.10 -1.86 10.55
CA VAL A 333 -23.26 -2.69 11.75
C VAL A 333 -22.81 -1.92 12.98
N THR A 334 -23.68 -1.82 13.98
CA THR A 334 -23.40 -1.17 15.25
C THR A 334 -23.52 -2.14 16.44
N PRO A 335 -23.11 -1.73 17.65
CA PRO A 335 -23.40 -2.45 18.89
C PRO A 335 -24.88 -2.57 19.25
N THR A 336 -25.82 -1.97 18.52
CA THR A 336 -27.26 -2.14 18.78
C THR A 336 -28.02 -2.72 17.59
N GLN A 337 -27.58 -2.49 16.36
CA GLN A 337 -28.38 -2.79 15.17
C GLN A 337 -27.56 -3.11 13.91
N VAL A 338 -28.26 -3.59 12.88
CA VAL A 338 -27.77 -3.77 11.52
C VAL A 338 -28.67 -2.97 10.59
N ILE A 339 -28.08 -2.09 9.78
CA ILE A 339 -28.78 -1.22 8.85
C ILE A 339 -28.32 -1.59 7.43
N ARG A 340 -29.27 -1.94 6.56
CA ARG A 340 -29.01 -2.12 5.12
C ARG A 340 -29.37 -0.83 4.41
N THR A 341 -28.40 -0.22 3.75
CA THR A 341 -28.53 1.13 3.19
C THR A 341 -29.29 1.14 1.88
N ASN A 342 -29.32 0.01 1.16
CA ASN A 342 -29.81 -0.10 -0.22
C ASN A 342 -29.27 1.04 -1.10
N THR A 343 -28.00 1.38 -0.88
CA THR A 343 -27.34 2.53 -1.53
C THR A 343 -27.47 2.47 -3.05
N THR A 344 -27.82 3.59 -3.65
CA THR A 344 -27.82 3.80 -5.10
C THR A 344 -26.56 4.51 -5.58
N LEU A 345 -25.65 4.84 -4.66
CA LEU A 345 -24.39 5.49 -5.00
C LEU A 345 -23.51 4.52 -5.78
N PRO A 346 -22.90 4.96 -6.90
CA PRO A 346 -22.05 4.09 -7.68
C PRO A 346 -20.78 3.75 -6.90
N LYS A 347 -20.40 2.47 -6.91
CA LYS A 347 -19.08 2.07 -6.44
C LYS A 347 -18.04 2.37 -7.54
N PRO A 348 -16.80 2.77 -7.19
CA PRO A 348 -15.76 3.09 -8.17
C PRO A 348 -15.50 1.92 -9.14
N SER A 349 -15.29 2.20 -10.42
CA SER A 349 -15.01 1.18 -11.43
C SER A 349 -13.58 0.62 -11.37
N GLY A 350 -12.68 1.31 -10.67
CA GLY A 350 -11.27 0.96 -10.59
C GLY A 350 -10.42 2.09 -10.04
N ILE A 351 -9.17 2.15 -10.49
CA ILE A 351 -8.24 3.23 -10.14
C ILE A 351 -8.52 4.44 -11.04
N LEU A 352 -8.95 5.55 -10.44
CA LEU A 352 -9.17 6.82 -11.15
C LEU A 352 -7.85 7.58 -11.32
N TRP A 353 -7.06 7.19 -12.33
CA TRP A 353 -5.71 7.75 -12.57
C TRP A 353 -5.70 9.29 -12.71
N HIS A 354 -6.74 9.87 -13.31
CA HIS A 354 -6.92 11.31 -13.47
C HIS A 354 -7.23 12.08 -12.17
N LYS A 355 -7.44 11.37 -11.05
CA LYS A 355 -7.58 11.95 -9.71
C LYS A 355 -6.36 11.70 -8.82
N LEU A 356 -5.44 10.83 -9.25
CA LEU A 356 -4.27 10.46 -8.45
C LEU A 356 -3.14 11.46 -8.66
N SER A 357 -2.81 12.24 -7.62
CA SER A 357 -1.73 13.21 -7.69
C SER A 357 -0.36 12.55 -7.94
N PRO A 358 0.60 13.27 -8.54
CA PRO A 358 1.99 12.81 -8.65
C PRO A 358 2.60 12.48 -7.28
N GLN A 359 2.26 13.26 -6.24
CA GLN A 359 2.79 13.11 -4.89
C GLN A 359 2.31 11.78 -4.26
N LYS A 360 1.04 11.42 -4.44
CA LYS A 360 0.47 10.15 -3.90
C LYS A 360 0.99 8.95 -4.63
N LEU A 361 1.04 9.05 -5.96
CA LEU A 361 1.62 8.03 -6.81
C LEU A 361 3.08 7.77 -6.39
N GLY A 362 3.86 8.82 -6.14
CA GLY A 362 5.25 8.73 -5.66
C GLY A 362 5.43 7.99 -4.33
N GLN A 363 4.40 7.93 -3.48
CA GLN A 363 4.46 7.26 -2.17
C GLN A 363 4.06 5.78 -2.22
N ILE A 364 3.30 5.35 -3.23
CA ILE A 364 2.69 4.03 -3.28
C ILE A 364 3.30 3.20 -4.41
N ARG A 365 4.25 2.32 -4.07
CA ARG A 365 5.00 1.51 -5.04
C ARG A 365 4.10 0.66 -5.94
N VAL A 366 3.05 0.06 -5.37
CA VAL A 366 2.14 -0.79 -6.15
C VAL A 366 1.40 0.00 -7.23
N LEU A 367 1.05 1.27 -6.99
CA LEU A 367 0.41 2.12 -7.99
C LEU A 367 1.40 2.54 -9.09
N GLN A 368 2.68 2.76 -8.76
CA GLN A 368 3.72 3.02 -9.77
C GLN A 368 3.86 1.81 -10.71
N GLN A 369 3.98 0.61 -10.15
CA GLN A 369 4.09 -0.63 -10.91
C GLN A 369 2.87 -0.86 -11.82
N LEU A 370 1.66 -0.61 -11.29
CA LEU A 370 0.42 -0.70 -12.06
C LEU A 370 0.38 0.33 -13.20
N LYS A 371 0.68 1.60 -12.90
CA LYS A 371 0.67 2.65 -13.92
C LYS A 371 1.66 2.34 -15.04
N GLU A 372 2.90 1.99 -14.70
CA GLU A 372 3.93 1.61 -15.67
C GLU A 372 3.52 0.42 -16.53
N ARG A 373 2.90 -0.60 -15.92
CA ARG A 373 2.40 -1.78 -16.65
C ARG A 373 1.31 -1.40 -17.64
N ILE A 374 0.28 -0.68 -17.19
CA ILE A 374 -0.85 -0.30 -18.03
C ILE A 374 -0.40 0.62 -19.17
N GLU A 375 0.48 1.59 -18.89
CA GLU A 375 1.04 2.47 -19.93
C GLU A 375 1.84 1.70 -20.99
N ARG A 376 2.58 0.67 -20.56
CA ARG A 376 3.31 -0.22 -21.48
C ARG A 376 2.37 -1.06 -22.34
N GLU A 377 1.31 -1.61 -21.74
CA GLU A 377 0.32 -2.44 -22.44
C GLU A 377 -0.52 -1.62 -23.44
N MET A 378 -0.90 -0.38 -23.08
CA MET A 378 -1.68 0.51 -23.95
C MET A 378 -0.83 1.31 -24.95
N GLY A 379 0.49 1.37 -24.77
CA GLY A 379 1.38 2.20 -25.58
C GLY A 379 1.17 3.72 -25.43
N SER A 380 0.50 4.16 -24.36
CA SER A 380 0.16 5.58 -24.12
C SER A 380 0.24 5.92 -22.63
N LYS A 381 0.43 7.20 -22.32
CA LYS A 381 0.51 7.69 -20.94
C LYS A 381 -0.88 7.77 -20.31
N LEU A 382 -0.99 7.26 -19.09
CA LEU A 382 -2.21 7.39 -18.29
C LEU A 382 -2.31 8.83 -17.76
N PRO A 383 -3.52 9.39 -17.60
CA PRO A 383 -3.69 10.70 -16.99
C PRO A 383 -3.15 10.71 -15.56
N THR A 384 -2.90 11.92 -15.06
CA THR A 384 -2.46 12.17 -13.69
C THR A 384 -3.34 13.25 -13.10
N GLY A 385 -3.68 13.11 -11.82
CA GLY A 385 -4.46 14.10 -11.11
C GLY A 385 -3.70 15.39 -10.84
N PRO A 386 -4.40 16.41 -10.32
CA PRO A 386 -3.77 17.66 -9.91
C PRO A 386 -2.76 17.41 -8.80
N ASP A 387 -1.80 18.32 -8.66
CA ASP A 387 -0.90 18.34 -7.52
C ASP A 387 -1.71 18.47 -6.23
N GLU A 388 -1.32 17.70 -5.21
CA GLU A 388 -1.92 17.79 -3.89
C GLU A 388 -0.84 17.97 -2.83
N THR A 389 -1.16 18.76 -1.81
CA THR A 389 -0.30 18.86 -0.62
C THR A 389 -0.59 17.68 0.27
N LEU A 390 0.21 16.63 0.12
CA LEU A 390 0.13 15.50 1.03
C LEU A 390 0.69 15.89 2.41
N PRO A 391 0.13 15.32 3.49
CA PRO A 391 0.82 15.22 4.76
C PRO A 391 2.26 14.74 4.50
N PRO A 392 3.31 15.39 5.06
CA PRO A 392 4.67 14.86 4.98
C PRO A 392 4.72 13.43 5.50
N LEU A 393 4.74 12.46 4.57
CA LEU A 393 5.16 11.10 4.85
C LEU A 393 6.66 11.05 4.57
N ALA A 394 7.42 10.38 5.44
CA ALA A 394 8.87 10.29 5.33
C ALA A 394 9.34 10.16 3.87
N ALA A 395 10.08 11.18 3.40
CA ALA A 395 10.90 11.01 2.21
C ALA A 395 11.80 9.79 2.49
N ARG A 396 11.84 8.83 1.55
CA ARG A 396 12.87 7.80 1.62
C ARG A 396 14.21 8.54 1.57
N GLY A 397 14.97 8.46 2.66
CA GLY A 397 16.39 8.78 2.60
C GLY A 397 17.00 7.97 1.46
N LYS A 398 17.82 8.62 0.63
CA LYS A 398 18.69 7.91 -0.32
C LYS A 398 19.38 6.76 0.43
N PRO A 399 19.51 5.56 -0.16
CA PRO A 399 20.34 4.53 0.45
C PRO A 399 21.75 5.11 0.65
N PRO A 400 22.39 4.89 1.81
CA PRO A 400 23.76 5.35 2.02
C PRO A 400 24.68 4.51 1.15
N GLY A 401 25.04 5.04 -0.02
CA GLY A 401 26.00 4.45 -0.95
C GLY A 401 26.24 5.44 -2.08
N GLY A 402 27.46 5.81 -2.45
CA GLY A 402 28.77 5.45 -1.97
C GLY A 402 29.73 6.60 -2.24
N ARG A 403 30.95 6.46 -1.72
CA ARG A 403 32.07 7.40 -1.91
C ARG A 403 32.13 7.88 -3.37
N GLY A 404 31.86 9.17 -3.58
CA GLY A 404 32.17 9.84 -4.82
C GLY A 404 33.67 9.75 -5.06
N ARG A 405 34.08 8.93 -6.04
CA ARG A 405 35.39 9.08 -6.67
C ARG A 405 35.34 10.38 -7.45
N GLY A 406 36.10 11.36 -6.98
CA GLY A 406 36.40 12.57 -7.74
C GLY A 406 37.06 12.20 -9.07
N GLY A 407 36.50 12.71 -10.15
CA GLY A 407 37.13 12.79 -11.45
C GLY A 407 36.97 14.21 -11.92
N GLY A 408 38.00 15.03 -11.71
CA GLY A 408 38.08 16.35 -12.30
C GLY A 408 38.42 16.23 -13.78
N VAL A 409 37.77 17.06 -14.60
CA VAL A 409 38.34 17.58 -15.85
C VAL A 409 37.80 18.99 -16.00
N GLY A 410 38.71 19.96 -16.15
CA GLY A 410 38.40 21.37 -16.33
C GLY A 410 38.28 21.78 -17.79
N SER A 411 38.33 23.11 -17.98
CA SER A 411 38.25 23.92 -19.21
C SER A 411 36.82 24.11 -19.75
N GLY A 412 36.35 25.31 -20.11
CA GLY A 412 36.93 26.65 -20.10
C GLY A 412 36.10 27.56 -21.01
N GLY A 413 36.03 28.86 -20.69
CA GLY A 413 35.90 29.92 -21.69
C GLY A 413 34.52 30.58 -21.91
N GLY A 414 34.39 31.81 -21.39
CA GLY A 414 34.04 32.98 -22.21
C GLY A 414 32.58 33.46 -22.20
N GLY A 415 32.36 34.71 -21.80
CA GLY A 415 31.11 35.43 -22.14
C GLY A 415 30.77 36.62 -21.24
N SER A 416 31.35 37.78 -21.56
CA SER A 416 31.17 39.13 -20.99
C SER A 416 29.72 39.67 -20.96
N GLY A 417 29.42 40.61 -20.05
CA GLY A 417 28.26 41.50 -20.21
C GLY A 417 27.99 42.45 -19.02
N SER A 418 28.33 43.72 -19.19
CA SER A 418 28.29 44.85 -18.24
C SER A 418 26.90 45.47 -18.00
N ARG A 419 26.67 46.04 -16.79
CA ARG A 419 26.23 47.44 -16.48
C ARG A 419 25.55 47.50 -15.09
N ARG A 420 26.07 48.28 -14.10
CA ARG A 420 25.78 49.71 -13.80
C ARG A 420 24.29 49.90 -13.41
N THR A 421 23.85 50.43 -12.27
CA THR A 421 24.17 51.57 -11.36
C THR A 421 23.23 51.44 -10.13
N GLY A 422 23.37 51.99 -8.93
CA GLY A 422 24.23 52.98 -8.30
C GLY A 422 23.59 53.42 -6.97
N GLY A 423 24.37 54.10 -6.11
CA GLY A 423 23.86 55.21 -5.28
C GLY A 423 23.40 54.94 -3.84
N GLY A 424 24.35 54.84 -2.91
CA GLY A 424 24.60 55.89 -1.89
C GLY A 424 23.63 56.16 -0.73
N GLY A 425 24.12 55.88 0.49
CA GLY A 425 24.33 56.93 1.50
C GLY A 425 23.32 57.06 2.65
N GLY A 426 23.83 57.11 3.89
CA GLY A 426 23.15 57.81 4.99
C GLY A 426 23.22 57.15 6.37
N SER A 427 24.32 57.37 7.08
CA SER A 427 24.48 57.14 8.53
C SER A 427 23.62 58.08 9.38
N GLY A 428 23.09 57.59 10.51
CA GLY A 428 22.44 58.46 11.51
C GLY A 428 22.20 57.73 12.84
N ARG A 429 23.06 58.01 13.82
CA ARG A 429 23.07 57.53 15.20
C ARG A 429 22.26 58.51 16.06
N ALA A 430 21.31 58.06 16.88
CA ALA A 430 20.89 58.79 18.09
C ALA A 430 20.14 57.88 19.07
N GLN A 431 20.41 58.14 20.35
CA GLN A 431 20.00 57.41 21.54
C GLN A 431 18.67 57.91 22.13
N ARG A 432 18.09 57.04 22.98
CA ARG A 432 17.31 57.32 24.21
C ARG A 432 15.94 58.02 24.09
N GLY A 433 14.93 57.32 24.60
CA GLY A 433 13.67 57.89 25.06
C GLY A 433 12.94 56.90 25.97
N ILE A 434 12.80 57.26 27.23
CA ILE A 434 12.19 56.52 28.34
C ILE A 434 10.67 56.71 28.32
N GLY A 435 9.92 55.69 28.74
CA GLY A 435 8.72 55.87 29.56
C GLY A 435 7.37 55.60 28.88
N GLY A 436 6.55 54.76 29.52
CA GLY A 436 5.13 54.64 29.20
C GLY A 436 4.48 53.31 29.59
N ARG A 437 4.29 53.08 30.89
CA ARG A 437 3.31 52.11 31.41
C ARG A 437 1.89 52.68 31.22
N SER A 438 0.97 51.90 30.68
CA SER A 438 -0.47 51.96 31.02
C SER A 438 -1.10 50.62 30.70
N GLY A 439 -1.87 50.09 31.66
CA GLY A 439 -2.49 48.77 31.63
C GLY A 439 -3.80 48.67 30.82
N PRO A 440 -4.58 47.59 31.03
CA PRO A 440 -5.46 47.01 30.04
C PRO A 440 -6.93 47.45 30.15
N GLN A 441 -7.67 47.28 29.04
CA GLN A 441 -9.08 46.88 29.01
C GLN A 441 -9.27 45.88 27.88
#